data_AF-A0A0D0IBF8-F1
#
_entry.id   AF-A0A0D0IBF8-F1
#
_cell.length_a   1.000
_cell.length_b   1.000
_cell.length_c   1.000
_cell.angle_alpha   90.00
_cell.angle_beta   90.00
_cell.angle_gamma   90.00
#
_symmetry.space_group_name_H-M   'P 1'
#
loop_
_entity.id
_entity.type
_entity.pdbx_description
1 polymer ?
#
loop_
_entity_poly.entity_id
_entity_poly.type
_entity_poly.pdbx_seq_one_letter_code
_entity_poly.pdbx_strand_id
1 'polypeptide(L)'
;MNMKLIEDAVSAVRIASQDNEVEWLDARAEGATASEVPKLSPTTWSSTLSDKLNGSTFRGNAHTERGHDRESEILTDLEWATESKIYPNRHVWAAASNRRHLATPDGFQILADGRIRGAEVKSHQHGWKMPKRVIPTDHYDQMQFGMHVLGLDEWLYGWEIMGPDGSAPTEDPQFRIVKREQARIDELVAAADAFLDWIDNGAPVEEISPELEAAKVSMLAAERAAKVAETAKVAARAEFTALLEAEFPDAMKTGWKHGDDSTVVLARPARKTIVNEADWAAAEPEDFAEYDRWRNAVTSTEEVAVKLYPQVTYAKPALRITLPKVAKA
;
A
#
# COMPACT_ATOMS: atom_id res chain seq x y z
N MET A 1 14.48 -0.78 23.79
CA MET A 1 14.33 0.32 24.78
C MET A 1 13.28 1.34 24.35
N ASN A 2 13.15 1.67 23.05
CA ASN A 2 12.29 2.79 22.60
C ASN A 2 10.80 2.43 22.39
N MET A 3 10.48 1.19 22.02
CA MET A 3 9.08 0.75 21.87
C MET A 3 8.29 0.82 23.19
N LYS A 4 8.93 0.44 24.31
CA LYS A 4 8.31 0.54 25.63
C LYS A 4 7.97 1.98 26.01
N LEU A 5 8.81 2.95 25.60
CA LEU A 5 8.54 4.36 25.82
C LEU A 5 7.32 4.85 25.01
N ILE A 6 7.16 4.36 23.78
CA ILE A 6 5.97 4.63 22.96
C ILE A 6 4.73 4.00 23.59
N GLU A 7 4.79 2.73 23.99
CA GLU A 7 3.71 2.01 24.67
C GLU A 7 3.28 2.70 25.98
N ASP A 8 4.25 3.19 26.77
CA ASP A 8 3.99 3.88 28.03
C ASP A 8 3.37 5.29 27.80
N ALA A 9 3.51 5.85 26.59
CA ALA A 9 3.06 7.21 26.25
C ALA A 9 1.77 7.26 25.43
N VAL A 10 1.39 6.18 24.75
CA VAL A 10 0.12 6.08 24.02
C VAL A 10 -0.94 5.39 24.88
N SER A 11 -2.20 5.76 24.69
CA SER A 11 -3.33 5.08 25.35
C SER A 11 -3.75 3.76 24.67
N ALA A 12 -3.24 3.51 23.47
CA ALA A 12 -3.61 2.37 22.63
C ALA A 12 -2.90 1.06 23.02
N VAL A 13 -3.49 -0.05 22.58
CA VAL A 13 -2.89 -1.39 22.70
C VAL A 13 -2.44 -1.87 21.35
N ARG A 14 -1.21 -2.36 21.27
CA ARG A 14 -0.69 -3.02 20.07
C ARG A 14 -1.35 -4.39 19.90
N ILE A 15 -1.82 -4.69 18.68
CA ILE A 15 -2.56 -5.95 18.42
C ILE A 15 -1.94 -6.84 17.34
N ALA A 16 -1.14 -6.31 16.41
CA ALA A 16 -0.48 -7.08 15.36
C ALA A 16 0.74 -6.34 14.77
N SER A 17 1.59 -7.05 14.03
CA SER A 17 2.77 -6.51 13.32
C SER A 17 2.78 -6.92 11.84
N GLN A 18 3.21 -6.03 10.94
CA GLN A 18 3.47 -6.33 9.53
C GLN A 18 4.52 -7.43 9.33
N ASP A 19 5.31 -7.78 10.35
CA ASP A 19 6.24 -8.91 10.30
C ASP A 19 5.52 -10.25 10.13
N ASN A 20 4.23 -10.30 10.51
CA ASN A 20 3.29 -11.34 10.14
C ASN A 20 2.16 -10.70 9.34
N GLU A 21 2.41 -10.47 8.05
CA GLU A 21 1.51 -9.76 7.13
C GLU A 21 0.05 -10.22 7.25
N VAL A 22 -0.17 -11.53 7.39
CA VAL A 22 -1.54 -12.02 7.46
C VAL A 22 -2.20 -11.71 8.80
N GLU A 23 -1.49 -11.83 9.93
CA GLU A 23 -2.03 -11.40 11.23
C GLU A 23 -2.29 -9.88 11.25
N TRP A 24 -1.43 -9.11 10.58
CA TRP A 24 -1.61 -7.67 10.40
C TRP A 24 -2.86 -7.34 9.58
N LEU A 25 -3.09 -8.05 8.47
CA LEU A 25 -4.30 -7.89 7.65
C LEU A 25 -5.56 -8.33 8.40
N ASP A 26 -5.52 -9.48 9.09
CA ASP A 26 -6.63 -10.01 9.88
C ASP A 26 -7.03 -8.99 10.97
N ALA A 27 -6.05 -8.49 11.74
CA ALA A 27 -6.29 -7.48 12.78
C ALA A 27 -6.91 -6.18 12.22
N ARG A 28 -6.51 -5.75 11.02
CA ARG A 28 -7.08 -4.57 10.34
C ARG A 28 -8.50 -4.82 9.81
N ALA A 29 -8.84 -6.06 9.48
CA ALA A 29 -10.17 -6.42 9.01
C ALA A 29 -11.22 -6.42 10.13
N GLU A 30 -10.81 -6.58 11.39
CA GLU A 30 -11.71 -6.62 12.56
C GLU A 30 -12.33 -5.26 12.94
N GLY A 31 -11.83 -4.15 12.40
CA GLY A 31 -12.24 -2.82 12.82
C GLY A 31 -12.10 -1.73 11.76
N ALA A 32 -12.52 -0.51 12.10
CA ALA A 32 -12.36 0.66 11.26
C ALA A 32 -10.93 1.22 11.41
N THR A 33 -10.18 1.29 10.32
CA THR A 33 -8.80 1.83 10.34
C THR A 33 -8.76 3.31 10.00
N ALA A 34 -7.79 4.04 10.54
CA ALA A 34 -7.59 5.47 10.30
C ALA A 34 -7.55 5.85 8.80
N SER A 35 -7.03 4.98 7.93
CA SER A 35 -6.98 5.19 6.48
C SER A 35 -8.33 5.00 5.76
N GLU A 36 -9.31 4.37 6.41
CA GLU A 36 -10.64 4.06 5.86
C GLU A 36 -11.71 4.99 6.39
N VAL A 37 -11.64 5.38 7.66
CA VAL A 37 -12.63 6.24 8.32
C VAL A 37 -12.97 7.51 7.54
N PRO A 38 -12.02 8.23 6.91
CA PRO A 38 -12.34 9.41 6.11
C PRO A 38 -13.28 9.15 4.92
N LYS A 39 -13.39 7.88 4.49
CA LYS A 39 -14.18 7.43 3.35
C LYS A 39 -15.49 6.75 3.79
N LEU A 40 -15.73 6.56 5.08
CA LEU A 40 -16.90 5.85 5.58
C LEU A 40 -18.16 6.69 5.43
N SER A 41 -19.16 6.09 4.81
CA SER A 41 -20.50 6.61 4.61
C SER A 41 -21.43 5.44 4.32
N PRO A 42 -22.76 5.56 4.52
CA PRO A 42 -23.71 4.51 4.17
C PRO A 42 -23.54 3.97 2.74
N THR A 43 -23.12 4.81 1.81
CA THR A 43 -22.86 4.44 0.41
C THR A 43 -21.57 3.67 0.18
N THR A 44 -20.59 3.74 1.09
CA THR A 44 -19.28 3.08 0.96
C THR A 44 -19.12 1.86 1.86
N TRP A 45 -20.01 1.66 2.85
CA TRP A 45 -19.92 0.57 3.82
C TRP A 45 -19.80 -0.82 3.18
N SER A 46 -20.64 -1.15 2.20
CA SER A 46 -20.58 -2.46 1.53
C SER A 46 -19.26 -2.68 0.79
N SER A 47 -18.74 -1.66 0.09
CA SER A 47 -17.44 -1.75 -0.58
C SER A 47 -16.29 -1.88 0.42
N THR A 48 -16.32 -1.11 1.51
CA THR A 48 -15.29 -1.16 2.56
C THR A 48 -15.30 -2.51 3.29
N LEU A 49 -16.48 -3.05 3.62
CA LEU A 49 -16.61 -4.38 4.21
C LEU A 49 -16.14 -5.46 3.23
N SER A 50 -16.48 -5.34 1.94
CA SER A 50 -15.98 -6.25 0.92
C SER A 50 -14.45 -6.19 0.80
N ASP A 51 -13.84 -5.01 0.79
CA ASP A 51 -12.39 -4.87 0.74
C ASP A 51 -11.71 -5.48 2.00
N LYS A 52 -12.36 -5.43 3.16
CA LYS A 52 -11.89 -6.08 4.39
C LYS A 52 -11.96 -7.60 4.35
N LEU A 53 -13.10 -8.15 3.95
CA LEU A 53 -13.33 -9.60 3.92
C LEU A 53 -12.63 -10.27 2.73
N ASN A 54 -12.65 -9.59 1.58
CA ASN A 54 -12.21 -10.10 0.30
C ASN A 54 -10.89 -9.50 -0.19
N GLY A 55 -10.21 -8.75 0.69
CA GLY A 55 -8.99 -8.05 0.35
C GLY A 55 -9.29 -6.91 -0.62
N SER A 56 -8.43 -5.90 -0.63
CA SER A 56 -8.62 -4.82 -1.59
C SER A 56 -8.48 -5.38 -3.00
N THR A 57 -9.45 -5.06 -3.87
CA THR A 57 -9.33 -5.35 -5.31
C THR A 57 -8.19 -4.56 -5.98
N PHE A 58 -7.65 -3.58 -5.28
CA PHE A 58 -6.47 -2.83 -5.65
C PHE A 58 -5.22 -3.72 -5.55
N ARG A 59 -4.62 -4.05 -6.70
CA ARG A 59 -3.44 -4.92 -6.79
C ARG A 59 -2.11 -4.20 -6.52
N GLY A 60 -2.16 -3.04 -5.87
CA GLY A 60 -1.08 -2.08 -5.95
C GLY A 60 -1.01 -1.48 -7.36
N ASN A 61 -0.64 -0.22 -7.44
CA ASN A 61 -0.11 0.36 -8.67
C ASN A 61 1.32 0.79 -8.36
N ALA A 62 2.06 1.25 -9.38
CA ALA A 62 3.41 1.76 -9.15
C ALA A 62 3.45 2.87 -8.07
N HIS A 63 2.35 3.58 -7.78
CA HIS A 63 2.28 4.56 -6.69
C HIS A 63 2.31 3.94 -5.30
N THR A 64 1.76 2.74 -5.13
CA THR A 64 1.66 2.09 -3.81
C THR A 64 2.91 1.30 -3.47
N GLU A 65 3.49 0.60 -4.45
CA GLU A 65 4.81 -0.04 -4.29
C GLU A 65 5.88 1.01 -4.00
N ARG A 66 5.91 2.11 -4.76
CA ARG A 66 6.83 3.22 -4.48
C ARG A 66 6.60 3.87 -3.12
N GLY A 67 5.35 4.04 -2.70
CA GLY A 67 5.04 4.57 -1.37
C GLY A 67 5.69 3.73 -0.27
N HIS A 68 5.59 2.40 -0.38
CA HIS A 68 6.22 1.46 0.54
C HIS A 68 7.75 1.51 0.49
N ASP A 69 8.34 1.60 -0.72
CA ASP A 69 9.80 1.66 -0.89
C ASP A 69 10.39 2.97 -0.35
N ARG A 70 9.67 4.09 -0.52
CA ARG A 70 10.11 5.44 -0.10
C ARG A 70 9.82 5.76 1.36
N GLU A 71 8.91 5.05 2.02
CA GLU A 71 8.46 5.35 3.38
C GLU A 71 9.64 5.49 4.37
N SER A 72 10.54 4.50 4.37
CA SER A 72 11.70 4.49 5.27
C SER A 72 12.70 5.63 4.97
N GLU A 73 12.82 6.02 3.70
CA GLU A 73 13.71 7.11 3.27
C GLU A 73 13.13 8.46 3.71
N ILE A 74 11.83 8.71 3.46
CA ILE A 74 11.16 9.94 3.89
C ILE A 74 11.22 10.11 5.41
N LEU A 75 10.99 9.04 6.17
CA LEU A 75 11.08 9.10 7.64
C LEU A 75 12.50 9.46 8.09
N THR A 76 13.53 8.91 7.44
CA THR A 76 14.94 9.22 7.73
C THR A 76 15.27 10.68 7.41
N ASP A 77 14.87 11.16 6.24
CA ASP A 77 15.10 12.53 5.80
C ASP A 77 14.37 13.55 6.69
N LEU A 78 13.17 13.19 7.17
CA LEU A 78 12.44 13.98 8.16
C LEU A 78 13.14 14.06 9.51
N GLU A 79 13.91 13.05 9.92
CA GLU A 79 14.72 13.16 11.15
C GLU A 79 15.70 14.33 11.07
N TRP A 80 16.32 14.52 9.90
CA TRP A 80 17.21 15.65 9.64
C TRP A 80 16.44 16.96 9.56
N ALA A 81 15.34 17.01 8.78
CA ALA A 81 14.56 18.23 8.58
C ALA A 81 13.86 18.74 9.86
N THR A 82 13.55 17.84 10.79
CA THR A 82 12.90 18.17 12.07
C THR A 82 13.85 18.14 13.26
N GLU A 83 15.13 17.84 13.03
CA GLU A 83 16.18 17.70 14.04
C GLU A 83 15.77 16.77 15.21
N SER A 84 15.02 15.71 14.92
CA SER A 84 14.42 14.86 15.94
C SER A 84 14.16 13.45 15.41
N LYS A 85 14.54 12.45 16.21
CA LYS A 85 14.46 11.04 15.83
C LYS A 85 13.01 10.57 15.61
N ILE A 86 12.79 9.83 14.52
CA ILE A 86 11.50 9.24 14.15
C ILE A 86 11.66 7.72 14.15
N TYR A 87 10.83 7.04 14.92
CA TYR A 87 10.84 5.59 15.01
C TYR A 87 9.79 5.02 14.06
N PRO A 88 10.20 4.27 13.01
CA PRO A 88 9.25 3.62 12.12
C PRO A 88 8.34 2.67 12.88
N ASN A 89 7.08 2.58 12.48
CA ASN A 89 6.09 1.71 13.09
C ASN A 89 5.58 0.68 12.08
N ARG A 90 5.62 -0.58 12.48
CA ARG A 90 5.09 -1.72 11.70
C ARG A 90 3.84 -2.31 12.31
N HIS A 91 3.28 -1.69 13.35
CA HIS A 91 2.27 -2.30 14.19
C HIS A 91 0.88 -1.66 14.04
N VAL A 92 -0.15 -2.49 14.19
CA VAL A 92 -1.53 -2.04 14.34
C VAL A 92 -1.78 -1.73 15.81
N TRP A 93 -2.40 -0.58 16.06
CA TRP A 93 -2.79 -0.10 17.36
C TRP A 93 -4.31 -0.02 17.45
N ALA A 94 -4.87 -0.50 18.55
CA ALA A 94 -6.29 -0.44 18.86
C ALA A 94 -6.54 0.57 19.98
N ALA A 95 -7.58 1.39 19.81
CA ALA A 95 -7.94 2.38 20.82
C ALA A 95 -8.39 1.69 22.12
N ALA A 96 -8.03 2.26 23.26
CA ALA A 96 -8.49 1.74 24.55
C ALA A 96 -10.02 1.87 24.73
N SER A 97 -10.63 2.90 24.13
CA SER A 97 -12.07 3.16 24.22
C SER A 97 -12.92 2.23 23.35
N ASN A 98 -12.42 1.82 22.19
CA ASN A 98 -13.05 0.84 21.31
C ASN A 98 -11.96 0.07 20.56
N ARG A 99 -11.82 -1.24 20.85
CA ARG A 99 -10.76 -2.08 20.27
C ARG A 99 -10.87 -2.25 18.75
N ARG A 100 -12.02 -1.91 18.15
CA ARG A 100 -12.25 -1.92 16.71
C ARG A 100 -11.93 -0.57 16.05
N HIS A 101 -11.43 0.41 16.78
CA HIS A 101 -10.86 1.64 16.21
C HIS A 101 -9.36 1.48 16.10
N LEU A 102 -8.85 1.49 14.87
CA LEU A 102 -7.52 1.01 14.56
C LEU A 102 -6.68 2.09 13.85
N ALA A 103 -5.38 2.11 14.15
CA ALA A 103 -4.42 2.96 13.46
C ALA A 103 -3.10 2.22 13.20
N THR A 104 -2.42 2.59 12.12
CA THR A 104 -1.08 2.14 11.78
C THR A 104 -0.32 3.39 11.35
N PRO A 105 0.18 4.21 12.27
CA PRO A 105 1.04 5.34 11.91
C PRO A 105 2.30 4.80 11.20
N ASP A 106 2.87 5.57 10.28
CA ASP A 106 4.13 5.20 9.61
C ASP A 106 5.32 5.29 10.58
N GLY A 107 5.22 6.18 11.57
CA GLY A 107 6.20 6.28 12.65
C GLY A 107 5.75 7.08 13.87
N PHE A 108 6.65 7.19 14.84
CA PHE A 108 6.49 7.98 16.05
C PHE A 108 7.69 8.88 16.24
N GLN A 109 7.46 10.17 16.46
CA GLN A 109 8.52 11.10 16.79
C GLN A 109 8.50 11.44 18.27
N ILE A 110 9.67 11.37 18.89
CA ILE A 110 9.88 11.77 20.28
C ILE A 110 10.53 13.15 20.29
N LEU A 111 9.83 14.12 20.85
CA LEU A 111 10.27 15.51 20.93
C LEU A 111 11.26 15.70 22.08
N ALA A 112 12.04 16.78 22.02
CA ALA A 112 13.02 17.12 23.06
C ALA A 112 12.41 17.32 24.46
N ASP A 113 11.12 17.70 24.53
CA ASP A 113 10.36 17.85 25.77
C ASP A 113 9.75 16.52 26.29
N GLY A 114 10.01 15.41 25.61
CA GLY A 114 9.52 14.07 25.96
C GLY A 114 8.12 13.75 25.44
N ARG A 115 7.41 14.71 24.80
CA ARG A 115 6.13 14.41 24.15
C ARG A 115 6.34 13.51 22.93
N ILE A 116 5.33 12.72 22.60
CA ILE A 116 5.31 11.88 21.40
C ILE A 116 4.24 12.40 20.45
N ARG A 117 4.54 12.38 19.14
CA ARG A 117 3.57 12.56 18.08
C ARG A 117 3.64 11.40 17.08
N GLY A 118 2.52 11.10 16.44
CA GLY A 118 2.50 10.18 15.30
C GLY A 118 3.15 10.82 14.08
N ALA A 119 3.54 10.02 13.10
CA ALA A 119 4.03 10.46 11.81
C ALA A 119 3.27 9.73 10.69
N GLU A 120 2.93 10.48 9.64
CA GLU A 120 2.37 9.97 8.39
C GLU A 120 3.16 10.59 7.23
N VAL A 121 3.64 9.76 6.31
CA VAL A 121 4.43 10.18 5.16
C VAL A 121 3.75 9.85 3.85
N LYS A 122 3.97 10.69 2.84
CA LYS A 122 3.40 10.51 1.49
C LYS A 122 4.43 10.84 0.41
N SER A 123 4.59 9.91 -0.53
CA SER A 123 5.33 10.15 -1.77
C SER A 123 4.34 10.52 -2.89
N HIS A 124 4.35 11.78 -3.32
CA HIS A 124 3.46 12.29 -4.38
C HIS A 124 4.14 12.27 -5.74
N GLN A 125 3.33 12.12 -6.80
CA GLN A 125 3.83 12.24 -8.18
C GLN A 125 4.34 13.64 -8.49
N HIS A 126 5.20 13.73 -9.51
CA HIS A 126 5.60 14.99 -10.09
C HIS A 126 4.39 15.87 -10.43
N GLY A 127 4.54 17.17 -10.19
CA GLY A 127 3.49 18.16 -10.47
C GLY A 127 2.38 18.22 -9.41
N TRP A 128 2.38 17.32 -8.41
CA TRP A 128 1.53 17.49 -7.24
C TRP A 128 1.88 18.79 -6.53
N LYS A 129 0.86 19.58 -6.20
CA LYS A 129 1.01 20.82 -5.46
C LYS A 129 0.18 20.71 -4.21
N MET A 130 0.85 20.87 -3.07
CA MET A 130 0.20 20.99 -1.77
C MET A 130 -0.92 22.05 -1.88
N PRO A 131 -2.19 21.74 -1.58
CA PRO A 131 -3.22 22.75 -1.56
C PRO A 131 -2.78 23.92 -0.68
N LYS A 132 -2.82 25.14 -1.22
CA LYS A 132 -2.11 26.32 -0.67
C LYS A 132 -2.35 26.62 0.81
N ARG A 133 -3.41 26.09 1.44
CA ARG A 133 -3.76 26.36 2.84
C ARG A 133 -4.12 25.14 3.68
N VAL A 134 -4.31 23.95 3.13
CA VAL A 134 -4.86 22.81 3.88
C VAL A 134 -4.23 21.51 3.43
N ILE A 135 -3.95 20.62 4.38
CA ILE A 135 -3.61 19.21 4.10
C ILE A 135 -4.82 18.56 3.39
N PRO A 136 -4.63 17.65 2.42
CA PRO A 136 -5.73 16.89 1.85
C PRO A 136 -6.66 16.35 2.95
N THR A 137 -7.97 16.52 2.77
CA THR A 137 -8.97 16.26 3.83
C THR A 137 -8.91 14.81 4.33
N ASP A 138 -8.73 13.86 3.43
CA ASP A 138 -8.57 12.44 3.76
C ASP A 138 -7.33 12.16 4.61
N HIS A 139 -6.20 12.79 4.29
CA HIS A 139 -4.96 12.67 5.08
C HIS A 139 -5.12 13.35 6.45
N TYR A 140 -5.76 14.52 6.48
CA TYR A 140 -6.05 15.23 7.72
C TYR A 140 -6.90 14.38 8.65
N ASP A 141 -7.99 13.82 8.14
CA ASP A 141 -8.91 12.98 8.88
C ASP A 141 -8.27 11.67 9.33
N GLN A 142 -7.42 11.06 8.51
CA GLN A 142 -6.63 9.89 8.89
C GLN A 142 -5.78 10.20 10.13
N MET A 143 -5.09 11.34 10.14
CA MET A 143 -4.27 11.74 11.29
C MET A 143 -5.12 12.12 12.51
N GLN A 144 -6.28 12.76 12.33
CA GLN A 144 -7.21 13.05 13.42
C GLN A 144 -7.72 11.76 14.07
N PHE A 145 -8.17 10.78 13.27
CA PHE A 145 -8.58 9.48 13.78
C PHE A 145 -7.41 8.71 14.40
N GLY A 146 -6.20 8.81 13.84
CA GLY A 146 -4.99 8.25 14.42
C GLY A 146 -4.69 8.82 15.82
N MET A 147 -4.80 10.15 15.98
CA MET A 147 -4.66 10.85 17.26
C MET A 147 -5.73 10.40 18.27
N HIS A 148 -6.97 10.13 17.82
CA HIS A 148 -7.99 9.50 18.65
C HIS A 148 -7.57 8.12 19.13
N VAL A 149 -7.15 7.24 18.21
CA VAL A 149 -6.77 5.85 18.54
C VAL A 149 -5.63 5.81 19.55
N LEU A 150 -4.57 6.61 19.32
CA LEU A 150 -3.36 6.59 20.12
C LEU A 150 -3.45 7.47 21.38
N GLY A 151 -4.43 8.39 21.46
CA GLY A 151 -4.51 9.39 22.52
C GLY A 151 -3.41 10.45 22.42
N LEU A 152 -3.06 10.87 21.20
CA LEU A 152 -2.02 11.86 20.93
C LEU A 152 -2.63 13.24 20.63
N ASP A 153 -1.83 14.30 20.85
CA ASP A 153 -2.22 15.70 20.64
C ASP A 153 -1.71 16.30 19.31
N GLU A 154 -0.67 15.70 18.73
CA GLU A 154 -0.03 16.17 17.51
C GLU A 154 0.31 15.01 16.57
N TRP A 155 0.43 15.34 15.28
CA TRP A 155 0.89 14.45 14.23
C TRP A 155 1.83 15.18 13.26
N LEU A 156 2.89 14.52 12.83
CA LEU A 156 3.79 14.98 11.77
C LEU A 156 3.27 14.48 10.41
N TYR A 157 2.84 15.38 9.55
CA TYR A 157 2.55 15.07 8.16
C TYR A 157 3.75 15.43 7.30
N GLY A 158 4.47 14.42 6.79
CA GLY A 158 5.60 14.60 5.89
C GLY A 158 5.26 14.21 4.46
N TRP A 159 5.83 14.91 3.48
CA TRP A 159 5.67 14.52 2.09
C TRP A 159 6.85 14.91 1.23
N GLU A 160 7.00 14.16 0.15
CA GLU A 160 7.92 14.45 -0.94
C GLU A 160 7.18 14.51 -2.26
N ILE A 161 7.84 15.07 -3.29
CA ILE A 161 7.31 15.16 -4.65
C ILE A 161 8.38 14.61 -5.58
N MET A 162 8.03 13.58 -6.36
CA MET A 162 8.95 12.92 -7.28
C MET A 162 9.41 13.83 -8.42
N GLY A 163 10.58 13.51 -8.97
CA GLY A 163 11.10 14.11 -10.20
C GLY A 163 10.22 13.85 -11.42
N PRO A 164 10.31 14.68 -12.48
CA PRO A 164 9.47 14.60 -13.67
C PRO A 164 9.55 13.26 -14.43
N ASP A 165 10.68 12.56 -14.31
CA ASP A 165 10.96 11.24 -14.85
C ASP A 165 10.60 10.08 -13.90
N GLY A 166 10.00 10.39 -12.75
CA GLY A 166 9.75 9.41 -11.69
C GLY A 166 10.99 9.09 -10.86
N SER A 167 12.08 9.86 -10.99
CA SER A 167 13.24 9.76 -10.11
C SER A 167 12.92 10.21 -8.68
N ALA A 168 13.71 9.71 -7.74
CA ALA A 168 13.65 10.13 -6.34
C ALA A 168 13.75 11.67 -6.24
N PRO A 169 13.04 12.30 -5.29
CA PRO A 169 13.19 13.71 -5.00
C PRO A 169 14.63 14.06 -4.66
N THR A 170 15.09 15.21 -5.14
CA THR A 170 16.40 15.79 -4.80
C THR A 170 16.29 16.89 -3.72
N GLU A 171 15.07 17.25 -3.34
CA GLU A 171 14.78 18.24 -2.30
C GLU A 171 14.40 17.53 -1.00
N ASP A 172 14.69 18.17 0.14
CA ASP A 172 14.26 17.68 1.45
C ASP A 172 12.73 17.53 1.52
N PRO A 173 12.21 16.51 2.22
CA PRO A 173 10.77 16.36 2.39
C PRO A 173 10.19 17.56 3.13
N GLN A 174 9.04 18.02 2.66
CA GLN A 174 8.29 19.07 3.32
C GLN A 174 7.42 18.45 4.42
N PHE A 175 7.13 19.22 5.47
CA PHE A 175 6.29 18.73 6.55
C PHE A 175 5.40 19.79 7.17
N ARG A 176 4.35 19.34 7.88
CA ARG A 176 3.49 20.16 8.73
C ARG A 176 3.14 19.42 10.01
N ILE A 177 2.94 20.19 11.07
CA ILE A 177 2.41 19.67 12.33
C ILE A 177 0.90 19.84 12.33
N VAL A 178 0.20 18.73 12.49
CA VAL A 178 -1.25 18.67 12.64
C VAL A 178 -1.56 18.60 14.11
N LYS A 179 -2.49 19.45 14.57
CA LYS A 179 -2.96 19.45 15.95
C LYS A 179 -4.28 18.71 16.04
N ARG A 180 -4.48 18.04 17.18
CA ARG A 180 -5.74 17.41 17.51
C ARG A 180 -6.90 18.40 17.42
N GLU A 181 -7.94 18.01 16.69
CA GLU A 181 -9.20 18.76 16.59
C GLU A 181 -10.34 17.87 17.08
N GLN A 182 -10.78 18.08 18.32
CA GLN A 182 -11.73 17.17 18.96
C GLN A 182 -13.07 17.10 18.24
N ALA A 183 -13.61 18.22 17.74
CA ALA A 183 -14.88 18.23 17.01
C ALA A 183 -14.81 17.35 15.75
N ARG A 184 -13.70 17.40 15.00
CA ARG A 184 -13.51 16.55 13.82
C ARG A 184 -13.33 15.09 14.21
N ILE A 185 -12.62 14.83 15.30
CA ILE A 185 -12.48 13.47 15.86
C ILE A 185 -13.85 12.88 16.21
N ASP A 186 -14.72 13.65 16.86
CA ASP A 186 -16.05 13.19 17.26
C ASP A 186 -16.90 12.79 16.03
N GLU A 187 -16.81 13.55 14.94
CA GLU A 187 -17.46 13.20 13.66
C GLU A 187 -16.91 11.90 13.05
N LEU A 188 -15.59 11.73 13.05
CA LEU A 188 -14.93 10.54 12.50
C LEU A 188 -15.21 9.29 13.35
N VAL A 189 -15.23 9.44 14.68
CA VAL A 189 -15.62 8.39 15.62
C VAL A 189 -17.08 7.98 15.38
N ALA A 190 -18.00 8.95 15.24
CA ALA A 190 -19.39 8.64 14.93
C ALA A 190 -19.55 7.89 13.58
N ALA A 191 -18.77 8.25 12.56
CA ALA A 191 -18.78 7.54 11.28
C ALA A 191 -18.24 6.10 11.39
N ALA A 192 -17.19 5.90 12.21
CA ALA A 192 -16.62 4.59 12.49
C ALA A 192 -17.60 3.70 13.28
N ASP A 193 -18.18 4.22 14.34
CA ASP A 193 -19.16 3.51 15.17
C ASP A 193 -20.40 3.14 14.36
N ALA A 194 -20.94 4.06 13.55
CA ALA A 194 -22.09 3.77 12.68
C ALA A 194 -21.81 2.64 11.67
N PHE A 195 -20.59 2.57 11.12
CA PHE A 195 -20.18 1.48 10.24
C PHE A 195 -20.08 0.14 10.99
N LEU A 196 -19.49 0.15 12.19
CA LEU A 196 -19.38 -1.05 13.03
C LEU A 196 -20.74 -1.56 13.50
N ASP A 197 -21.63 -0.65 13.90
CA ASP A 197 -23.02 -0.97 14.25
C ASP A 197 -23.77 -1.57 13.05
N TRP A 198 -23.56 -1.04 11.84
CA TRP A 198 -24.13 -1.61 10.62
C TRP A 198 -23.64 -3.04 10.36
N ILE A 199 -22.36 -3.33 10.62
CA ILE A 199 -21.82 -4.70 10.57
C ILE A 199 -22.48 -5.59 11.62
N ASP A 200 -22.52 -5.15 12.88
CA ASP A 200 -23.03 -5.92 14.02
C ASP A 200 -24.53 -6.22 13.90
N ASN A 201 -25.28 -5.33 13.25
CA ASN A 201 -26.70 -5.53 12.92
C ASN A 201 -26.91 -6.47 11.72
N GLY A 202 -25.87 -7.21 11.30
CA GLY A 202 -25.95 -8.20 10.25
C GLY A 202 -26.01 -7.58 8.87
N ALA A 203 -25.21 -6.51 8.63
CA ALA A 203 -24.97 -5.84 7.35
C ALA A 203 -25.50 -6.66 6.17
N PRO A 204 -26.49 -6.17 5.40
CA PRO A 204 -27.37 -6.97 4.57
C PRO A 204 -26.60 -8.04 3.79
N VAL A 205 -26.67 -9.25 4.31
CA VAL A 205 -26.18 -10.44 3.65
C VAL A 205 -27.32 -10.87 2.76
N GLU A 206 -27.16 -10.77 1.45
CA GLU A 206 -28.08 -11.48 0.56
C GLU A 206 -27.90 -12.97 0.86
N GLU A 207 -28.98 -13.63 1.28
CA GLU A 207 -28.99 -15.08 1.39
C GLU A 207 -28.71 -15.66 -0.01
N ILE A 208 -27.55 -16.27 -0.16
CA ILE A 208 -27.19 -16.96 -1.38
C ILE A 208 -27.90 -18.30 -1.42
N SER A 209 -28.29 -18.75 -2.61
CA SER A 209 -28.92 -20.07 -2.75
C SER A 209 -27.92 -21.18 -2.36
N PRO A 210 -28.40 -22.36 -1.91
CA PRO A 210 -27.53 -23.49 -1.60
C PRO A 210 -26.62 -23.90 -2.77
N GLU A 211 -27.06 -23.72 -4.02
CA GLU A 211 -26.22 -23.98 -5.20
C GLU A 211 -25.07 -22.97 -5.31
N LEU A 212 -25.35 -21.69 -5.03
CA LEU A 212 -24.33 -20.65 -5.05
C LEU A 212 -23.36 -20.79 -3.88
N GLU A 213 -23.83 -21.26 -2.72
CA GLU A 213 -23.00 -21.61 -1.58
C GLU A 213 -22.04 -22.77 -1.92
N ALA A 214 -22.54 -23.86 -2.49
CA ALA A 214 -21.72 -24.99 -2.92
C ALA A 214 -20.70 -24.59 -4.00
N ALA A 215 -21.11 -23.76 -4.96
CA ALA A 215 -20.21 -23.20 -5.96
C ALA A 215 -19.12 -22.32 -5.34
N LYS A 216 -19.47 -21.46 -4.36
CA LYS A 216 -18.51 -20.65 -3.62
C LYS A 216 -17.51 -21.52 -2.86
N VAL A 217 -17.97 -22.56 -2.16
CA VAL A 217 -17.08 -23.51 -1.46
C VAL A 217 -16.09 -24.18 -2.42
N SER A 218 -16.57 -24.65 -3.56
CA SER A 218 -15.73 -25.30 -4.59
C SER A 218 -14.69 -24.34 -5.17
N MET A 219 -15.12 -23.10 -5.44
CA MET A 219 -14.25 -22.04 -5.94
C MET A 219 -13.14 -21.69 -4.94
N LEU A 220 -13.48 -21.51 -3.65
CA LEU A 220 -12.50 -21.20 -2.60
C LEU A 220 -11.49 -22.34 -2.40
N ALA A 221 -11.92 -23.59 -2.53
CA ALA A 221 -11.03 -24.74 -2.48
C ALA A 221 -10.02 -24.73 -3.65
N ALA A 222 -10.47 -24.38 -4.85
CA ALA A 222 -9.61 -24.26 -6.03
C ALA A 222 -8.59 -23.12 -5.90
N GLU A 223 -9.00 -21.95 -5.39
CA GLU A 223 -8.08 -20.82 -5.15
C GLU A 223 -7.04 -21.14 -4.08
N ARG A 224 -7.42 -21.80 -2.98
CA ARG A 224 -6.48 -22.28 -1.96
C ARG A 224 -5.45 -23.22 -2.55
N ALA A 225 -5.88 -24.19 -3.37
CA ALA A 225 -4.99 -25.10 -4.05
C ALA A 225 -4.04 -24.36 -5.01
N ALA A 226 -4.53 -23.39 -5.76
CA ALA A 226 -3.72 -22.58 -6.66
C ALA A 226 -2.66 -21.75 -5.91
N LYS A 227 -3.01 -21.12 -4.79
CA LYS A 227 -2.06 -20.34 -3.98
C LYS A 227 -0.96 -21.24 -3.40
N VAL A 228 -1.33 -22.40 -2.87
CA VAL A 228 -0.37 -23.41 -2.39
C VAL A 228 0.54 -23.88 -3.54
N ALA A 229 -0.03 -24.14 -4.71
CA ALA A 229 0.72 -24.55 -5.89
C ALA A 229 1.69 -23.46 -6.37
N GLU A 230 1.30 -22.19 -6.35
CA GLU A 230 2.19 -21.08 -6.73
C GLU A 230 3.35 -20.92 -5.74
N THR A 231 3.08 -21.03 -4.43
CA THR A 231 4.15 -21.06 -3.42
C THR A 231 5.09 -22.24 -3.62
N ALA A 232 4.55 -23.44 -3.86
CA ALA A 232 5.33 -24.64 -4.16
C ALA A 232 6.15 -24.48 -5.45
N LYS A 233 5.59 -23.84 -6.48
CA LYS A 233 6.27 -23.53 -7.75
C LYS A 233 7.44 -22.57 -7.55
N VAL A 234 7.30 -21.54 -6.72
CA VAL A 234 8.42 -20.64 -6.37
C VAL A 234 9.54 -21.41 -5.68
N ALA A 235 9.20 -22.25 -4.69
CA ALA A 235 10.18 -23.08 -3.98
C ALA A 235 10.87 -24.08 -4.92
N ALA A 236 10.11 -24.79 -5.74
CA ALA A 236 10.63 -25.74 -6.73
C ALA A 236 11.51 -25.05 -7.77
N ARG A 237 11.15 -23.82 -8.18
CA ARG A 237 11.97 -23.04 -9.11
C ARG A 237 13.29 -22.59 -8.48
N ALA A 238 13.27 -22.21 -7.20
CA ALA A 238 14.49 -21.85 -6.47
C ALA A 238 15.42 -23.06 -6.31
N GLU A 239 14.87 -24.22 -5.92
CA GLU A 239 15.61 -25.49 -5.83
C GLU A 239 16.21 -25.90 -7.18
N PHE A 240 15.40 -25.89 -8.25
CA PHE A 240 15.86 -26.19 -9.60
C PHE A 240 16.99 -25.24 -10.04
N THR A 241 16.86 -23.94 -9.77
CA THR A 241 17.89 -22.95 -10.13
C THR A 241 19.20 -23.21 -9.37
N ALA A 242 19.13 -23.56 -8.08
CA ALA A 242 20.30 -23.89 -7.29
C ALA A 242 21.02 -25.16 -7.78
N LEU A 243 20.27 -26.20 -8.13
CA LEU A 243 20.82 -27.43 -8.72
C LEU A 243 21.43 -27.17 -10.09
N LEU A 244 20.77 -26.36 -10.92
CA LEU A 244 21.27 -25.98 -12.24
C LEU A 244 22.58 -25.20 -12.14
N GLU A 245 22.72 -24.29 -11.18
CA GLU A 245 23.96 -23.56 -10.94
C GLU A 245 25.09 -24.46 -10.42
N ALA A 246 24.76 -25.43 -9.56
CA ALA A 246 25.74 -26.39 -9.06
C ALA A 246 26.27 -27.33 -10.16
N GLU A 247 25.38 -27.79 -11.06
CA GLU A 247 25.74 -28.70 -12.16
C GLU A 247 26.36 -27.96 -13.35
N PHE A 248 25.92 -26.72 -13.61
CA PHE A 248 26.40 -25.87 -14.69
C PHE A 248 26.75 -24.47 -14.16
N PRO A 249 27.96 -24.27 -13.60
CA PRO A 249 28.37 -23.00 -12.99
C PRO A 249 28.33 -21.78 -13.91
N ASP A 250 28.39 -21.99 -15.23
CA ASP A 250 28.27 -20.91 -16.22
C ASP A 250 26.84 -20.69 -16.74
N ALA A 251 25.84 -21.48 -16.31
CA ALA A 251 24.44 -21.37 -16.74
C ALA A 251 23.81 -20.01 -16.42
N MET A 252 24.25 -19.35 -15.35
CA MET A 252 23.79 -18.01 -15.01
C MET A 252 24.36 -16.93 -15.96
N LYS A 253 25.50 -17.17 -16.58
CA LYS A 253 26.11 -16.27 -17.59
C LYS A 253 25.58 -16.56 -18.99
N THR A 254 25.39 -17.83 -19.31
CA THR A 254 24.88 -18.27 -20.61
C THR A 254 23.37 -18.28 -20.68
N GLY A 255 22.62 -18.15 -19.58
CA GLY A 255 21.16 -18.25 -19.60
C GLY A 255 20.66 -19.66 -19.94
N TRP A 256 19.44 -19.96 -19.50
CA TRP A 256 18.83 -21.26 -19.73
C TRP A 256 17.38 -21.13 -20.17
N LYS A 257 16.91 -22.14 -20.91
CA LYS A 257 15.51 -22.34 -21.28
C LYS A 257 15.09 -23.75 -20.90
N HIS A 258 13.81 -23.88 -20.55
CA HIS A 258 13.22 -25.19 -20.34
C HIS A 258 13.21 -25.96 -21.68
N GLY A 259 13.68 -27.21 -21.65
CA GLY A 259 13.51 -28.16 -22.74
C GLY A 259 12.20 -28.93 -22.56
N ASP A 260 12.25 -30.24 -22.77
CA ASP A 260 11.19 -31.16 -22.33
C ASP A 260 11.34 -31.49 -20.83
N ASP A 261 10.51 -32.40 -20.32
CA ASP A 261 10.47 -32.82 -18.91
C ASP A 261 11.81 -33.35 -18.36
N SER A 262 12.78 -33.64 -19.22
CA SER A 262 14.09 -34.23 -18.86
C SER A 262 15.29 -33.40 -19.29
N THR A 263 15.09 -32.24 -19.93
CA THR A 263 16.18 -31.50 -20.56
C THR A 263 16.17 -30.01 -20.22
N VAL A 264 17.36 -29.45 -20.10
CA VAL A 264 17.59 -28.00 -19.96
C VAL A 264 18.49 -27.55 -21.09
N VAL A 265 18.09 -26.50 -21.80
CA VAL A 265 18.88 -25.93 -22.90
C VAL A 265 19.63 -24.72 -22.37
N LEU A 266 20.96 -24.83 -22.29
CA LEU A 266 21.84 -23.69 -22.02
C LEU A 266 22.02 -22.88 -23.31
N ALA A 267 21.51 -21.66 -23.33
CA ALA A 267 21.52 -20.84 -24.53
C ALA A 267 21.66 -19.37 -24.17
N ARG A 268 22.71 -18.73 -24.72
CA ARG A 268 22.94 -17.28 -24.58
C ARG A 268 21.63 -16.54 -24.82
N PRO A 269 21.21 -15.66 -23.88
CA PRO A 269 20.02 -14.84 -24.11
C PRO A 269 20.18 -14.14 -25.45
N ALA A 270 19.10 -14.07 -26.21
CA ALA A 270 19.11 -13.29 -27.43
C ALA A 270 19.55 -11.86 -27.09
N ARG A 271 20.50 -11.33 -27.87
CA ARG A 271 20.93 -9.94 -27.71
C ARG A 271 19.71 -9.05 -27.93
N LYS A 272 19.19 -8.48 -26.85
CA LYS A 272 18.15 -7.47 -26.92
C LYS A 272 18.84 -6.13 -27.10
N THR A 273 18.75 -5.58 -28.31
CA THR A 273 19.13 -4.18 -28.54
C THR A 273 17.93 -3.34 -28.16
N ILE A 274 18.04 -2.59 -27.08
CA ILE A 274 17.12 -1.52 -26.73
C ILE A 274 17.82 -0.19 -27.01
N VAL A 275 17.04 0.85 -27.28
CA VAL A 275 17.59 2.21 -27.35
C VAL A 275 18.12 2.56 -25.96
N ASN A 276 19.39 2.95 -25.88
CA ASN A 276 19.91 3.60 -24.69
C ASN A 276 19.57 5.08 -24.78
N GLU A 277 18.42 5.46 -24.22
CA GLU A 277 17.93 6.84 -24.28
C GLU A 277 18.92 7.82 -23.62
N ALA A 278 19.66 7.40 -22.60
CA ALA A 278 20.67 8.25 -21.95
C ALA A 278 21.86 8.56 -22.88
N ASP A 279 22.40 7.55 -23.55
CA ASP A 279 23.49 7.74 -24.52
C ASP A 279 23.01 8.55 -25.73
N TRP A 280 21.79 8.32 -26.21
CA TRP A 280 21.21 9.07 -27.32
C TRP A 280 21.00 10.54 -26.96
N ALA A 281 20.44 10.82 -25.77
CA ALA A 281 20.28 12.18 -25.26
C ALA A 281 21.61 12.92 -25.11
N ALA A 282 22.69 12.22 -24.75
CA ALA A 282 24.02 12.80 -24.61
C ALA A 282 24.71 13.04 -25.96
N ALA A 283 24.55 12.13 -26.92
CA ALA A 283 25.19 12.20 -28.23
C ALA A 283 24.47 13.16 -29.20
N GLU A 284 23.15 13.16 -29.18
CA GLU A 284 22.28 13.88 -30.12
C GLU A 284 21.15 14.59 -29.34
N PRO A 285 21.49 15.60 -28.51
CA PRO A 285 20.54 16.21 -27.59
C PRO A 285 19.36 16.90 -28.29
N GLU A 286 19.57 17.42 -29.50
CA GLU A 286 18.51 18.08 -30.29
C GLU A 286 17.48 17.07 -30.83
N ASP A 287 17.96 15.97 -31.41
CA ASP A 287 17.11 14.89 -31.96
C ASP A 287 16.35 14.16 -30.85
N PHE A 288 17.01 13.90 -29.71
CA PHE A 288 16.35 13.31 -28.54
C PHE A 288 15.27 14.24 -27.96
N ALA A 289 15.55 15.55 -27.87
CA ALA A 289 14.57 16.53 -27.41
C ALA A 289 13.38 16.68 -28.38
N GLU A 290 13.59 16.48 -29.69
CA GLU A 290 12.49 16.40 -30.65
C GLU A 290 11.66 15.11 -30.48
N TYR A 291 12.31 13.95 -30.37
CA TYR A 291 11.64 12.68 -30.06
C TYR A 291 10.80 12.76 -28.78
N ASP A 292 11.36 13.31 -27.71
CA ASP A 292 10.66 13.45 -26.43
C ASP A 292 9.46 14.40 -26.54
N ARG A 293 9.60 15.51 -27.29
CA ARG A 293 8.47 16.40 -27.59
C ARG A 293 7.35 15.68 -28.32
N TRP A 294 7.65 14.87 -29.33
CA TRP A 294 6.64 14.11 -30.07
C TRP A 294 5.98 13.04 -29.20
N ARG A 295 6.75 12.30 -28.40
CA ARG A 295 6.25 11.34 -27.43
C ARG A 295 5.26 11.98 -26.45
N ASN A 296 5.63 13.12 -25.88
CA ASN A 296 4.77 13.86 -24.96
C ASN A 296 3.50 14.43 -25.65
N ALA A 297 3.62 14.87 -26.90
CA ALA A 297 2.49 15.33 -27.69
C ALA A 297 1.49 14.20 -28.02
N VAL A 298 1.98 12.99 -28.33
CA VAL A 298 1.15 11.79 -28.54
C VAL A 298 0.41 11.46 -27.26
N THR A 299 1.11 11.32 -26.12
CA THR A 299 0.47 11.04 -24.83
C THR A 299 -0.61 12.06 -24.48
N SER A 300 -0.31 13.36 -24.64
CA SER A 300 -1.27 14.44 -24.37
C SER A 300 -2.50 14.35 -25.29
N THR A 301 -2.29 14.01 -26.56
CA THR A 301 -3.37 13.84 -27.53
C THR A 301 -4.22 12.62 -27.20
N GLU A 302 -3.60 11.51 -26.78
CA GLU A 302 -4.30 10.30 -26.33
C GLU A 302 -5.13 10.56 -25.08
N GLU A 303 -4.63 11.30 -24.10
CA GLU A 303 -5.40 11.68 -22.90
C GLU A 303 -6.64 12.52 -23.24
N VAL A 304 -6.50 13.47 -24.17
CA VAL A 304 -7.63 14.26 -24.68
C VAL A 304 -8.60 13.37 -25.46
N ALA A 305 -8.07 12.46 -26.29
CA ALA A 305 -8.89 11.53 -27.07
C ALA A 305 -9.69 10.57 -26.17
N VAL A 306 -9.10 10.06 -25.08
CA VAL A 306 -9.81 9.23 -24.09
C VAL A 306 -10.97 10.00 -23.45
N LYS A 307 -10.81 11.31 -23.19
CA LYS A 307 -11.86 12.16 -22.62
C LYS A 307 -12.97 12.50 -23.63
N LEU A 308 -12.60 12.80 -24.87
CA LEU A 308 -13.55 13.23 -25.90
C LEU A 308 -14.24 12.08 -26.62
N TYR A 309 -13.56 10.93 -26.75
CA TYR A 309 -14.01 9.76 -27.49
C TYR A 309 -13.87 8.47 -26.63
N PRO A 310 -14.50 8.41 -25.45
CA PRO A 310 -14.35 7.25 -24.58
C PRO A 310 -15.03 6.03 -25.19
N GLN A 311 -14.27 4.95 -25.42
CA GLN A 311 -14.85 3.62 -25.56
C GLN A 311 -14.92 2.98 -24.17
N VAL A 312 -16.07 3.13 -23.51
CA VAL A 312 -16.29 2.53 -22.18
C VAL A 312 -16.68 1.06 -22.36
N THR A 313 -15.74 0.17 -22.11
CA THR A 313 -16.04 -1.25 -21.85
C THR A 313 -16.11 -1.45 -20.35
N TYR A 314 -17.29 -1.84 -19.86
CA TYR A 314 -17.41 -2.29 -18.48
C TYR A 314 -16.68 -3.63 -18.37
N ALA A 315 -15.63 -3.68 -17.56
CA ALA A 315 -15.08 -4.96 -17.13
C ALA A 315 -16.22 -5.76 -16.51
N LYS A 316 -16.35 -7.05 -16.87
CA LYS A 316 -17.23 -7.95 -16.11
C LYS A 316 -16.86 -7.80 -14.63
N PRO A 317 -17.82 -7.64 -13.71
CA PRO A 317 -17.51 -7.61 -12.29
C PRO A 317 -16.70 -8.87 -11.97
N ALA A 318 -15.42 -8.68 -11.69
CA ALA A 318 -14.54 -9.76 -11.26
C ALA A 318 -14.89 -9.99 -9.79
N LEU A 319 -15.64 -11.06 -9.52
CA LEU A 319 -15.81 -11.56 -8.17
C LEU A 319 -14.42 -11.90 -7.64
N ARG A 320 -13.90 -11.09 -6.73
CA ARG A 320 -12.62 -11.33 -6.05
C ARG A 320 -12.94 -11.69 -4.62
N ILE A 321 -12.44 -12.84 -4.18
CA ILE A 321 -12.57 -13.31 -2.81
C ILE A 321 -11.17 -13.45 -2.22
N THR A 322 -10.98 -12.98 -0.99
CA THR A 322 -9.82 -13.32 -0.18
C THR A 322 -10.22 -14.42 0.76
N LEU A 323 -9.30 -15.37 0.88
CA LEU A 323 -9.49 -16.58 1.65
C LEU A 323 -9.31 -16.26 3.14
N PRO A 324 -10.29 -16.50 4.02
CA PRO A 324 -10.02 -16.53 5.46
C PRO A 324 -9.02 -17.66 5.74
N LYS A 325 -8.03 -17.36 6.58
CA LYS A 325 -6.96 -18.29 6.98
C LYS A 325 -7.56 -19.49 7.69
N VAL A 326 -7.10 -20.69 7.33
CA VAL A 326 -7.41 -21.91 8.08
C VAL A 326 -6.74 -21.77 9.45
N ALA A 327 -7.51 -21.90 10.53
CA ALA A 327 -6.98 -21.94 11.88
C ALA A 327 -5.93 -23.07 11.96
N LYS A 328 -4.71 -22.73 12.41
CA LYS A 328 -3.69 -23.75 12.68
C LYS A 328 -4.18 -24.61 13.85
N ALA A 329 -4.33 -25.91 13.60
CA ALA A 329 -4.48 -26.94 14.63
C ALA A 329 -3.18 -27.08 15.43
#